data_AF-A0AAE3E8C3-F1
#
_entry.id   AF-A0AAE3E8C3-F1
#
_cell.length_a   1.000
_cell.length_b   1.000
_cell.length_c   1.000
_cell.angle_alpha   90.00
_cell.angle_beta   90.00
_cell.angle_gamma   90.00
#
_symmetry.space_group_name_H-M   'P 1'
#
loop_
_entity.id
_entity.type
_entity.pdbx_description
1 polymer ?
#
loop_
_entity_poly.entity_id
_entity_poly.type
_entity_poly.pdbx_seq_one_letter_code
_entity_poly.pdbx_strand_id
1 'polypeptide(L)'
;MYFEKPGKENTKETLQAAVRTAKERGISHLVIASTGGETPQLLEDTEGLNVVIVTTATGSKVPNENRVSAERRAEWLAKGYQVCTAAHALSGAERGISSVFHGVYPVEIIAAALRMFGQGTKVCVEVATMAADAGMIPSGEPVIVVGGTGQGADTALILKAANSCRILDTKIEEIICKPLL
;
A
#
# COMPACT_ATOMS: atom_id res chain seq x y z
N MET A 1 3.16 -9.00 15.30
CA MET A 1 4.35 -8.26 15.78
C MET A 1 3.98 -6.80 16.00
N TYR A 2 4.51 -6.13 17.02
CA TYR A 2 4.22 -4.71 17.26
C TYR A 2 5.51 -3.91 17.40
N PHE A 3 5.64 -2.83 16.63
CA PHE A 3 6.76 -1.89 16.74
C PHE A 3 6.48 -0.83 17.80
N GLU A 4 7.51 -0.40 18.53
CA GLU A 4 7.36 0.63 19.57
C GLU A 4 6.96 1.98 18.97
N LYS A 5 7.50 2.32 17.78
CA LYS A 5 7.29 3.60 17.11
C LYS A 5 6.98 3.41 15.62
N PRO A 6 6.19 4.30 15.01
CA PRO A 6 5.98 4.32 13.56
C PRO A 6 7.22 4.86 12.83
N GLY A 7 7.41 4.44 11.58
CA GLY A 7 8.43 5.02 10.71
C GLY A 7 9.33 4.03 9.96
N LYS A 8 10.28 4.60 9.21
CA LYS A 8 11.13 3.91 8.24
C LYS A 8 12.10 2.90 8.86
N GLU A 9 12.43 3.05 10.13
CA GLU A 9 13.27 2.14 10.89
C GLU A 9 12.74 0.70 10.87
N ASN A 10 11.41 0.54 10.75
CA ASN A 10 10.74 -0.76 10.74
C ASN A 10 10.67 -1.39 9.35
N THR A 11 11.19 -0.74 8.30
CA THR A 11 10.94 -1.13 6.90
C THR A 11 11.45 -2.53 6.60
N LYS A 12 12.71 -2.83 6.97
CA LYS A 12 13.32 -4.12 6.69
C LYS A 12 12.57 -5.25 7.38
N GLU A 13 12.26 -5.08 8.66
CA GLU A 13 11.56 -6.10 9.45
C GLU A 13 10.12 -6.31 8.96
N THR A 14 9.44 -5.23 8.55
CA THR A 14 8.10 -5.30 7.94
C THR A 14 8.10 -6.10 6.64
N LEU A 15 9.05 -5.84 5.74
CA LEU A 15 9.17 -6.56 4.47
C LEU A 15 9.51 -8.04 4.68
N GLN A 16 10.45 -8.33 5.59
CA GLN A 16 10.82 -9.71 5.93
C GLN A 16 9.65 -10.48 6.55
N ALA A 17 8.88 -9.84 7.45
CA ALA A 17 7.68 -10.45 8.02
C ALA A 17 6.64 -10.73 6.93
N ALA A 18 6.40 -9.77 6.03
CA ALA A 18 5.45 -9.92 4.92
C ALA A 18 5.82 -11.08 3.98
N VAL A 19 7.08 -11.14 3.52
CA VAL A 19 7.56 -12.20 2.61
C VAL A 19 7.52 -13.57 3.29
N ARG A 20 7.98 -13.65 4.55
CA ARG A 20 7.92 -14.89 5.33
C ARG A 20 6.48 -15.38 5.47
N THR A 21 5.55 -14.52 5.87
CA THR A 21 4.14 -14.88 6.01
C THR A 21 3.53 -15.28 4.67
N ALA A 22 3.84 -14.58 3.58
CA ALA A 22 3.39 -14.94 2.23
C ALA A 22 3.75 -16.39 1.89
N LYS A 23 5.02 -16.76 2.10
CA LYS A 23 5.52 -18.12 1.83
C LYS A 23 4.93 -19.17 2.78
N GLU A 24 4.91 -18.89 4.07
CA GLU A 24 4.37 -19.82 5.09
C GLU A 24 2.87 -20.09 4.92
N ARG A 25 2.12 -19.16 4.33
CA ARG A 25 0.67 -19.25 4.13
C ARG A 25 0.27 -19.58 2.70
N GLY A 26 1.22 -19.66 1.76
CA GLY A 26 0.94 -19.89 0.35
C GLY A 26 0.15 -18.75 -0.29
N ILE A 27 0.33 -17.50 0.18
CA ILE A 27 -0.31 -16.32 -0.41
C ILE A 27 0.62 -15.74 -1.48
N SER A 28 0.20 -15.80 -2.73
CA SER A 28 1.05 -15.46 -3.88
C SER A 28 1.16 -13.96 -4.15
N HIS A 29 0.27 -13.12 -3.63
CA HIS A 29 0.21 -11.69 -3.95
C HIS A 29 0.78 -10.81 -2.84
N LEU A 30 1.74 -9.96 -3.19
CA LEU A 30 2.38 -9.01 -2.30
C LEU A 30 2.29 -7.59 -2.87
N VAL A 31 1.53 -6.72 -2.22
CA VAL A 31 1.37 -5.31 -2.61
C VAL A 31 2.20 -4.42 -1.68
N ILE A 32 2.99 -3.51 -2.23
CA ILE A 32 3.91 -2.65 -1.45
C ILE A 32 3.70 -1.18 -1.84
N ALA A 33 3.37 -0.35 -0.85
CA ALA A 33 3.34 1.10 -1.03
C ALA A 33 4.75 1.68 -1.12
N SER A 34 5.01 2.55 -2.12
CA SER A 34 6.26 3.30 -2.20
C SER A 34 6.07 4.69 -2.78
N THR A 35 6.35 5.72 -1.96
CA THR A 35 6.30 7.12 -2.40
C THR A 35 7.60 7.56 -3.07
N GLY A 36 8.75 7.30 -2.43
CA GLY A 36 10.07 7.74 -2.91
C GLY A 36 10.87 6.65 -3.63
N GLY A 37 10.36 5.42 -3.70
CA GLY A 37 11.03 4.32 -4.40
C GLY A 37 12.07 3.54 -3.60
N GLU A 38 12.27 3.85 -2.31
CA GLU A 38 13.29 3.17 -1.50
C GLU A 38 12.80 1.84 -0.92
N THR A 39 11.55 1.75 -0.46
CA THR A 39 11.00 0.54 0.17
C THR A 39 11.19 -0.73 -0.67
N PRO A 40 10.85 -0.76 -1.99
CA PRO A 40 10.97 -1.98 -2.80
C PRO A 40 12.42 -2.41 -3.05
N GLN A 41 13.42 -1.56 -2.81
CA GLN A 41 14.83 -1.93 -2.98
C GLN A 41 15.33 -2.82 -1.85
N LEU A 42 14.69 -2.76 -0.68
CA LEU A 42 15.01 -3.61 0.48
C LEU A 42 14.27 -4.96 0.44
N LEU A 43 13.50 -5.22 -0.62
CA LEU A 43 12.71 -6.42 -0.78
C LEU A 43 13.58 -7.56 -1.32
N GLU A 44 13.60 -8.67 -0.58
CA GLU A 44 14.38 -9.87 -0.88
C GLU A 44 13.43 -11.09 -0.94
N ASP A 45 13.93 -12.22 -1.45
CA ASP A 45 13.25 -13.52 -1.42
C ASP A 45 11.86 -13.57 -2.08
N THR A 46 11.65 -12.86 -3.19
CA THR A 46 10.35 -12.72 -3.87
C THR A 46 10.01 -13.82 -4.87
N GLU A 47 10.81 -14.89 -4.95
CA GLU A 47 10.56 -16.01 -5.85
C GLU A 47 9.16 -16.62 -5.61
N GLY A 48 8.40 -16.77 -6.70
CA GLY A 48 7.02 -17.29 -6.67
C GLY A 48 5.96 -16.28 -6.22
N LEU A 49 6.33 -15.04 -5.88
CA LEU A 49 5.37 -13.99 -5.51
C LEU A 49 5.06 -13.08 -6.70
N ASN A 50 3.79 -12.75 -6.88
CA ASN A 50 3.36 -11.62 -7.68
C ASN A 50 3.51 -10.34 -6.85
N VAL A 51 4.55 -9.56 -7.15
CA VAL A 51 4.87 -8.32 -6.44
C VAL A 51 4.31 -7.12 -7.20
N VAL A 52 3.46 -6.34 -6.53
CA VAL A 52 2.87 -5.11 -7.05
C VAL A 52 3.35 -3.92 -6.24
N ILE A 53 4.10 -3.03 -6.88
CA ILE A 53 4.53 -1.77 -6.28
C ILE A 53 3.50 -0.68 -6.60
N VAL A 54 2.92 -0.07 -5.57
CA VAL A 54 1.94 1.02 -5.73
C VAL A 54 2.61 2.34 -5.38
N THR A 55 2.65 3.24 -6.35
CA THR A 55 3.25 4.57 -6.19
C THR A 55 2.20 5.68 -6.13
N THR A 56 2.59 6.85 -5.63
CA THR A 56 1.72 8.03 -5.64
C THR A 56 1.36 8.46 -7.05
N ALA A 57 0.15 8.98 -7.23
CA ALA A 57 -0.28 9.59 -8.49
C ALA A 57 0.74 10.60 -9.03
N THR A 58 0.95 10.58 -10.35
CA THR A 58 1.60 11.69 -11.06
C THR A 58 0.81 12.98 -10.81
N GLY A 59 1.50 14.07 -10.47
CA GLY A 59 0.82 15.31 -10.08
C GLY A 59 0.57 15.47 -8.58
N SER A 60 0.81 14.45 -7.75
CA SER A 60 0.46 14.49 -6.31
C SER A 60 1.19 15.55 -5.48
N LYS A 61 2.39 15.98 -5.91
CA LYS A 61 3.17 17.07 -5.29
C LYS A 61 3.32 18.25 -6.25
N VAL A 62 3.70 17.95 -7.49
CA VAL A 62 3.94 18.92 -8.56
C VAL A 62 3.26 18.37 -9.81
N PRO A 63 2.49 19.19 -10.57
CA PRO A 63 1.82 18.75 -11.79
C PRO A 63 2.79 18.06 -12.77
N ASN A 64 2.32 16.97 -13.41
CA ASN A 64 3.07 16.20 -14.41
C ASN A 64 4.34 15.47 -13.90
N GLU A 65 4.64 15.53 -12.61
CA GLU A 65 5.80 14.86 -12.02
C GLU A 65 5.38 13.66 -11.16
N ASN A 66 6.19 12.59 -11.22
CA ASN A 66 6.14 11.48 -10.27
C ASN A 66 7.40 11.49 -9.40
N ARG A 67 7.26 11.15 -8.11
CA ARG A 67 8.38 11.09 -7.17
C ARG A 67 9.31 9.90 -7.44
N VAL A 68 8.81 8.87 -8.11
CA VAL A 68 9.62 7.72 -8.54
C VAL A 68 10.13 8.01 -9.95
N SER A 69 11.45 7.92 -10.13
CA SER A 69 12.10 8.16 -11.41
C SER A 69 11.82 7.03 -12.43
N ALA A 70 12.02 7.31 -13.71
CA ALA A 70 11.86 6.33 -14.77
C ALA A 70 12.86 5.18 -14.65
N GLU A 71 14.09 5.48 -14.22
CA GLU A 71 15.16 4.51 -13.99
C GLU A 71 14.77 3.55 -12.86
N ARG A 72 14.31 4.11 -11.73
CA ARG A 72 13.85 3.33 -10.58
C ARG A 72 12.68 2.42 -10.95
N ARG A 73 11.76 2.91 -11.78
CA ARG A 73 10.64 2.11 -12.30
C ARG A 73 11.13 0.97 -13.21
N ALA A 74 12.10 1.25 -14.08
CA ALA A 74 12.68 0.25 -14.98
C ALA A 74 13.39 -0.86 -14.19
N GLU A 75 14.08 -0.54 -13.11
CA GLU A 75 14.71 -1.53 -12.22
C GLU A 75 13.68 -2.52 -11.64
N TRP A 76 12.52 -2.04 -11.19
CA TRP A 76 11.47 -2.92 -10.65
C TRP A 76 10.86 -3.81 -11.73
N LEU A 77 10.61 -3.26 -12.92
CA LEU A 77 10.11 -4.02 -14.05
C LEU A 77 11.11 -5.11 -14.47
N ALA A 78 12.42 -4.81 -14.44
CA ALA A 78 13.47 -5.79 -14.72
C ALA A 78 13.53 -6.92 -13.67
N LYS A 79 13.11 -6.66 -12.43
CA LYS A 79 12.92 -7.70 -11.39
C LYS A 79 11.62 -8.51 -11.57
N GLY A 80 10.80 -8.19 -12.57
CA GLY A 80 9.51 -8.83 -12.82
C GLY A 80 8.35 -8.28 -11.97
N TYR A 81 8.56 -7.16 -11.26
CA TYR A 81 7.51 -6.55 -10.45
C TYR A 81 6.56 -5.74 -11.32
N GLN A 82 5.29 -5.66 -10.91
CA GLN A 82 4.31 -4.76 -11.50
C GLN A 82 4.33 -3.41 -10.79
N VAL A 83 3.95 -2.33 -11.50
CA VAL A 83 3.95 -0.98 -10.90
C VAL A 83 2.63 -0.25 -11.22
N CYS A 84 1.82 -0.03 -10.19
CA CYS A 84 0.58 0.74 -10.26
C CYS A 84 0.83 2.20 -9.86
N THR A 85 0.46 3.13 -10.73
CA THR A 85 0.52 4.57 -10.47
C THR A 85 -0.85 5.15 -10.80
N ALA A 86 -1.60 5.56 -9.78
CA ALA A 86 -2.97 6.06 -9.95
C ALA A 86 -3.34 7.02 -8.81
N ALA A 87 -4.52 7.64 -8.93
CA ALA A 87 -5.11 8.38 -7.82
C ALA A 87 -5.29 7.48 -6.59
N HIS A 88 -5.08 8.05 -5.40
CA HIS A 88 -5.27 7.35 -4.14
C HIS A 88 -6.74 6.96 -3.93
N ALA A 89 -7.03 5.67 -3.80
CA ALA A 89 -8.41 5.17 -3.73
C ALA A 89 -9.20 5.68 -2.51
N LEU A 90 -8.53 6.00 -1.40
CA LEU A 90 -9.16 6.51 -0.18
C LEU A 90 -9.07 8.04 -0.05
N SER A 91 -8.99 8.74 -1.19
CA SER A 91 -9.27 10.18 -1.24
C SER A 91 -9.65 10.68 -2.64
N GLY A 92 -8.88 10.30 -3.67
CA GLY A 92 -9.15 10.67 -5.05
C GLY A 92 -9.43 12.16 -5.26
N ALA A 93 -10.47 12.46 -6.04
CA ALA A 93 -10.91 13.82 -6.31
C ALA A 93 -11.48 14.53 -5.06
N GLU A 94 -12.00 13.80 -4.06
CA GLU A 94 -12.52 14.42 -2.82
C GLU A 94 -11.43 15.23 -2.12
N ARG A 95 -10.15 14.81 -2.20
CA ARG A 95 -9.00 15.56 -1.65
C ARG A 95 -8.88 16.96 -2.26
N GLY A 96 -9.15 17.10 -3.56
CA GLY A 96 -9.08 18.39 -4.25
C GLY A 96 -10.25 19.30 -3.87
N ILE A 97 -11.39 18.73 -3.52
CA ILE A 97 -12.56 19.48 -3.05
C ILE A 97 -12.36 19.88 -1.57
N SER A 98 -11.91 18.96 -0.72
CA SER A 98 -11.67 19.22 0.71
C SER A 98 -10.55 20.21 0.97
N SER A 99 -9.54 20.31 0.09
CA SER A 99 -8.47 21.31 0.23
C SER A 99 -8.93 22.75 -0.02
N VAL A 100 -9.97 22.93 -0.85
CA VAL A 100 -10.54 24.25 -1.18
C VAL A 100 -11.69 24.63 -0.26
N PHE A 101 -12.61 23.70 -0.03
CA PHE A 101 -13.85 23.97 0.69
C PHE A 101 -13.79 23.53 2.17
N HIS A 102 -12.70 22.90 2.60
CA HIS A 102 -12.47 22.48 3.99
C HIS A 102 -13.58 21.57 4.57
N GLY A 103 -14.26 20.81 3.71
CA GLY A 103 -15.28 19.84 4.09
C GLY A 103 -14.73 18.44 4.42
N VAL A 104 -15.62 17.55 4.85
CA VAL A 104 -15.34 16.14 5.12
C VAL A 104 -16.22 15.29 4.20
N TYR A 105 -15.60 14.36 3.48
CA TYR A 105 -16.28 13.55 2.46
C TYR A 105 -16.22 12.05 2.76
N PRO A 106 -17.19 11.25 2.27
CA PRO A 106 -17.33 9.85 2.67
C PRO A 106 -16.07 8.99 2.49
N VAL A 107 -15.33 9.16 1.39
CA VAL A 107 -14.12 8.35 1.15
C VAL A 107 -13.01 8.75 2.12
N GLU A 108 -12.88 10.05 2.41
CA GLU A 108 -11.96 10.53 3.43
C GLU A 108 -12.33 10.11 4.87
N ILE A 109 -13.62 9.91 5.16
CA ILE A 109 -14.09 9.36 6.46
C ILE A 109 -13.61 7.92 6.63
N ILE A 110 -13.69 7.08 5.60
CA ILE A 110 -13.15 5.72 5.63
C ILE A 110 -11.64 5.77 5.95
N ALA A 111 -10.91 6.66 5.27
CA ALA A 111 -9.49 6.84 5.51
C ALA A 111 -9.18 7.29 6.95
N ALA A 112 -9.99 8.19 7.51
CA ALA A 112 -9.84 8.67 8.89
C ALA A 112 -10.11 7.54 9.90
N ALA A 113 -11.15 6.73 9.69
CA ALA A 113 -11.47 5.58 10.53
C ALA A 113 -10.34 4.53 10.53
N LEU A 114 -9.79 4.20 9.37
CA LEU A 114 -8.67 3.25 9.28
C LEU A 114 -7.40 3.76 9.97
N ARG A 115 -7.18 5.08 10.00
CA ARG A 115 -6.05 5.68 10.73
C ARG A 115 -6.16 5.55 12.24
N MET A 116 -7.33 5.21 12.79
CA MET A 116 -7.46 4.80 14.19
C MET A 116 -6.64 3.54 14.50
N PHE A 117 -6.29 2.75 13.47
CA PHE A 117 -5.38 1.60 13.54
C PHE A 117 -3.96 1.93 13.04
N GLY A 118 -3.64 3.21 12.82
CA GLY A 118 -2.35 3.69 12.31
C GLY A 118 -2.38 4.09 10.83
N GLN A 119 -1.43 4.94 10.43
CA GLN A 119 -1.33 5.41 9.03
C GLN A 119 -1.09 4.25 8.06
N GLY A 120 -0.20 3.31 8.42
CA GLY A 120 0.11 2.14 7.60
C GLY A 120 -1.12 1.27 7.33
N THR A 121 -2.04 1.11 8.29
CA THR A 121 -3.28 0.33 8.09
C THR A 121 -4.16 0.94 7.01
N LYS A 122 -4.38 2.26 7.06
CA LYS A 122 -5.09 2.99 5.99
C LYS A 122 -4.38 2.82 4.64
N VAL A 123 -3.06 2.97 4.61
CA VAL A 123 -2.26 2.83 3.39
C VAL A 123 -2.43 1.44 2.79
N CYS A 124 -2.40 0.38 3.60
CA CYS A 124 -2.60 -0.99 3.12
C CYS A 124 -3.94 -1.16 2.40
N VAL A 125 -5.04 -0.71 3.00
CA VAL A 125 -6.37 -0.80 2.35
C VAL A 125 -6.40 -0.01 1.04
N GLU A 126 -5.82 1.20 1.04
CA GLU A 126 -5.79 2.06 -0.15
C GLU A 126 -5.02 1.44 -1.32
N VAL A 127 -3.79 0.98 -1.08
CA VAL A 127 -2.95 0.46 -2.17
C VAL A 127 -3.42 -0.89 -2.68
N ALA A 128 -4.02 -1.72 -1.82
CA ALA A 128 -4.65 -2.96 -2.24
C ALA A 128 -5.86 -2.71 -3.16
N THR A 129 -6.69 -1.72 -2.81
CA THR A 129 -7.80 -1.29 -3.65
C THR A 129 -7.31 -0.82 -5.02
N MET A 130 -6.25 0.01 -5.05
CA MET A 130 -5.64 0.48 -6.30
C MET A 130 -5.07 -0.67 -7.15
N ALA A 131 -4.45 -1.66 -6.52
CA ALA A 131 -3.91 -2.83 -7.22
C ALA A 131 -5.04 -3.71 -7.80
N ALA A 132 -6.15 -3.87 -7.05
CA ALA A 132 -7.33 -4.59 -7.51
C ALA A 132 -8.01 -3.88 -8.69
N ASP A 133 -8.15 -2.56 -8.63
CA ASP A 133 -8.69 -1.74 -9.74
C ASP A 133 -7.85 -1.84 -11.01
N ALA A 134 -6.53 -1.98 -10.87
CA ALA A 134 -5.62 -2.16 -11.99
C ALA A 134 -5.59 -3.61 -12.54
N GLY A 135 -6.34 -4.54 -11.95
CA GLY A 135 -6.32 -5.96 -12.33
C GLY A 135 -4.98 -6.66 -12.03
N MET A 136 -4.17 -6.10 -11.13
CA MET A 136 -2.85 -6.66 -10.78
C MET A 136 -2.93 -7.70 -9.66
N ILE A 137 -4.03 -7.70 -8.90
CA ILE A 137 -4.36 -8.72 -7.92
C ILE A 137 -5.84 -9.14 -8.06
N PRO A 138 -6.20 -10.38 -7.72
CA PRO A 138 -7.58 -10.83 -7.69
C PRO A 138 -8.36 -10.15 -6.55
N SER A 139 -9.61 -9.76 -6.84
CA SER A 139 -10.52 -9.26 -5.81
C SER A 139 -11.15 -10.41 -5.03
N GLY A 140 -11.28 -10.27 -3.71
CA GLY A 140 -11.88 -11.26 -2.83
C GLY A 140 -10.96 -12.39 -2.36
N GLU A 141 -9.73 -12.44 -2.86
CA GLU A 141 -8.71 -13.40 -2.43
C GLU A 141 -7.75 -12.79 -1.40
N PRO A 142 -7.16 -13.59 -0.49
CA PRO A 142 -6.17 -13.11 0.46
C PRO A 142 -4.93 -12.55 -0.25
N VAL A 143 -4.52 -11.35 0.13
CA VAL A 143 -3.30 -10.69 -0.34
C VAL A 143 -2.51 -10.14 0.84
N ILE A 144 -1.18 -10.16 0.74
CA ILE A 144 -0.28 -9.50 1.69
C ILE A 144 -0.08 -8.06 1.22
N VAL A 145 -0.23 -7.11 2.13
CA VAL A 145 -0.08 -5.69 1.81
C VAL A 145 0.82 -5.01 2.80
N VAL A 146 1.79 -4.24 2.30
CA VAL A 146 2.77 -3.50 3.07
C VAL A 146 2.57 -2.01 2.88
N GLY A 147 2.37 -1.31 4.00
CA GLY A 147 2.20 0.13 4.09
C GLY A 147 3.09 0.73 5.19
N GLY A 148 3.06 2.05 5.34
CA GLY A 148 3.91 2.74 6.30
C GLY A 148 3.43 4.12 6.72
N THR A 149 4.08 4.65 7.74
CA THR A 149 3.88 6.02 8.24
C THR A 149 4.99 6.94 7.76
N GLY A 150 4.64 8.00 7.03
CA GLY A 150 5.60 8.99 6.55
C GLY A 150 6.52 8.45 5.44
N GLN A 151 7.63 7.81 5.82
CA GLN A 151 8.58 7.18 4.92
C GLN A 151 8.80 5.72 5.31
N GLY A 152 9.12 4.87 4.33
CA GLY A 152 9.36 3.45 4.56
C GLY A 152 8.08 2.66 4.78
N ALA A 153 8.21 1.52 5.46
CA ALA A 153 7.11 0.65 5.82
C ALA A 153 7.17 0.30 7.32
N ASP A 154 6.01 0.21 7.95
CA ASP A 154 5.88 -0.16 9.37
C ASP A 154 4.66 -1.05 9.64
N THR A 155 3.86 -1.36 8.62
CA THR A 155 2.61 -2.10 8.75
C THR A 155 2.50 -3.11 7.63
N ALA A 156 2.16 -4.35 7.97
CA ALA A 156 1.83 -5.39 7.00
C ALA A 156 0.55 -6.13 7.42
N LEU A 157 -0.36 -6.34 6.47
CA LEU A 157 -1.67 -6.95 6.68
C LEU A 157 -1.89 -8.12 5.71
N ILE A 158 -2.70 -9.09 6.14
CA ILE A 158 -3.44 -9.98 5.24
C ILE A 158 -4.84 -9.37 5.08
N LEU A 159 -5.26 -9.14 3.85
CA LEU A 159 -6.62 -8.66 3.57
C LEU A 159 -7.17 -9.24 2.27
N LYS A 160 -8.48 -9.25 2.13
CA LYS A 160 -9.20 -9.52 0.87
C LYS A 160 -9.59 -8.19 0.24
N ALA A 161 -8.90 -7.80 -0.82
CA ALA A 161 -9.12 -6.52 -1.49
C ALA A 161 -10.42 -6.55 -2.32
N ALA A 162 -11.16 -5.45 -2.28
CA ALA A 162 -12.24 -5.17 -3.22
C ALA A 162 -11.86 -4.02 -4.15
N ASN A 163 -12.44 -4.00 -5.35
CA ASN A 163 -12.38 -2.83 -6.22
C ASN A 163 -12.97 -1.60 -5.52
N SER A 164 -12.54 -0.39 -5.91
CA SER A 164 -13.00 0.85 -5.28
C SER A 164 -14.51 1.05 -5.35
N CYS A 165 -15.15 0.61 -6.45
CA CYS A 165 -16.62 0.62 -6.60
C CYS A 165 -17.35 -0.31 -5.61
N ARG A 166 -16.62 -1.19 -4.91
CA ARG A 166 -17.08 -2.14 -3.90
C ARG A 166 -16.26 -2.02 -2.61
N ILE A 167 -15.73 -0.84 -2.28
CA ILE A 167 -14.71 -0.66 -1.23
C ILE A 167 -15.09 -1.30 0.13
N LEU A 168 -16.39 -1.29 0.49
CA LEU A 168 -16.88 -1.84 1.76
C LEU A 168 -16.86 -3.39 1.83
N ASP A 169 -16.64 -4.05 0.69
CA ASP A 169 -16.44 -5.50 0.62
C ASP A 169 -15.01 -5.89 1.04
N THR A 170 -14.07 -4.93 1.13
CA THR A 170 -12.71 -5.18 1.61
C THR A 170 -12.73 -5.70 3.05
N LYS A 171 -12.02 -6.79 3.32
CA LYS A 171 -11.90 -7.37 4.67
C LYS A 171 -10.44 -7.47 5.09
N ILE A 172 -10.08 -6.84 6.21
CA ILE A 172 -8.78 -7.06 6.86
C ILE A 172 -8.90 -8.34 7.67
N GLU A 173 -8.09 -9.36 7.33
CA GLU A 173 -8.15 -10.68 7.97
C GLU A 173 -7.15 -10.79 9.12
N GLU A 174 -5.93 -10.27 8.93
CA GLU A 174 -4.86 -10.39 9.91
C GLU A 174 -3.93 -9.18 9.89
N ILE A 175 -3.42 -8.79 11.06
CA ILE A 175 -2.35 -7.81 11.22
C ILE A 175 -1.05 -8.57 11.49
N ILE A 176 -0.14 -8.62 10.51
CA ILE A 176 1.16 -9.28 10.63
C ILE A 176 2.06 -8.44 11.54
N CYS A 177 2.18 -7.16 11.22
CA CYS A 177 2.84 -6.17 12.06
C CYS A 177 2.21 -4.78 11.91
N LYS A 178 2.34 -3.98 12.97
CA LYS A 178 2.07 -2.53 12.95
C LYS A 178 2.73 -1.84 14.15
N PRO A 179 2.84 -0.50 14.17
CA PRO A 179 3.25 0.22 15.37
C PRO A 179 2.20 0.16 16.48
N LEU A 180 2.64 0.33 17.73
CA LEU A 180 1.79 0.74 18.84
C LEU A 180 1.29 2.18 18.59
N LEU A 181 0.09 2.48 19.08
CA LEU A 181 -0.60 3.77 18.91
C LEU A 181 -0.79 4.45 20.26
#